data_AF-A0A8H4YWB2-F1
#
_entry.id   AF-A0A8H4YWB2-F1
#
_cell.length_a   1.000
_cell.length_b   1.000
_cell.length_c   1.000
_cell.angle_alpha   90.00
_cell.angle_beta   90.00
_cell.angle_gamma   90.00
#
_symmetry.space_group_name_H-M   'P 1'
#
loop_
_entity.id
_entity.type
_entity.pdbx_description
1 polymer ?
#
loop_
_entity_poly.entity_id
_entity_poly.type
_entity_poly.pdbx_seq_one_letter_code
_entity_poly.pdbx_strand_id
1 'polypeptide(L)'
;MTRPYHYEQNLYCFELGAIGDLPVFLRDPERYLYQLKCYYNILSQERLVMKKLYEEAMVATLSTDASPACRMKAIEYASGHAGLLVQAALIGPTLNPFGVLPDYTQDSHEICDDAILLAHRCQTFRPCGASYVPELLKLVWASLDDGYRHEGLEKLMDEYAEDVQGASYLEEAKVMRLRLDSLGWSDEQRFLEEREDGPGTPPPCVIL
;
A
#
# COMPACT_ATOMS: atom_id res chain seq x y z
N MET A 1 12.85 -17.07 23.81
CA MET A 1 11.42 -16.81 23.54
C MET A 1 11.29 -16.53 22.06
N THR A 2 10.79 -17.50 21.31
CA THR A 2 10.59 -17.38 19.85
C THR A 2 9.27 -16.64 19.62
N ARG A 3 9.29 -15.53 18.86
CA ARG A 3 8.09 -14.74 18.59
C ARG A 3 7.10 -15.54 17.74
N PRO A 4 5.77 -15.40 17.91
CA PRO A 4 4.81 -16.38 17.40
C PRO A 4 4.55 -16.35 15.88
N TYR A 5 5.03 -15.34 15.14
CA TYR A 5 4.81 -15.24 13.70
C TYR A 5 6.01 -14.56 13.05
N HIS A 6 6.92 -15.34 12.49
CA HIS A 6 7.88 -14.84 11.50
C HIS A 6 7.26 -15.11 10.14
N TYR A 7 7.01 -14.06 9.34
CA TYR A 7 7.00 -14.25 7.89
C TYR A 7 8.36 -14.85 7.54
N GLU A 8 8.38 -16.03 6.92
CA GLU A 8 9.62 -16.77 6.61
C GLU A 8 10.62 -15.96 5.77
N GLN A 9 10.15 -14.88 5.14
CA GLN A 9 10.89 -14.08 4.18
C GLN A 9 11.65 -12.89 4.79
N ASN A 10 11.49 -12.60 6.09
CA ASN A 10 12.16 -11.48 6.77
C ASN A 10 12.06 -10.15 5.98
N LEU A 11 10.87 -9.83 5.50
CA LEU A 11 10.60 -8.58 4.78
C LEU A 11 10.45 -7.44 5.79
N TYR A 12 11.20 -6.36 5.56
CA TYR A 12 11.26 -5.18 6.42
C TYR A 12 9.89 -4.51 6.57
N CYS A 13 9.09 -4.43 5.50
CA CYS A 13 7.76 -3.80 5.53
C CYS A 13 6.73 -4.57 6.38
N PHE A 14 7.06 -5.77 6.86
CA PHE A 14 6.29 -6.52 7.84
C PHE A 14 6.86 -6.50 9.26
N GLU A 15 8.03 -5.87 9.46
CA GLU A 15 8.58 -5.72 10.80
C GLU A 15 7.70 -4.76 11.63
N LEU A 16 7.39 -5.16 12.87
CA LEU A 16 6.55 -4.36 13.76
C LEU A 16 7.10 -2.95 14.00
N GLY A 17 8.42 -2.78 14.00
CA GLY A 17 9.05 -1.47 14.10
C GLY A 17 8.73 -0.61 12.87
N ALA A 18 8.98 -1.16 11.68
CA ALA A 18 8.70 -0.49 10.41
C ALA A 18 7.21 -0.10 10.27
N ILE A 19 6.30 -1.03 10.59
CA ILE A 19 4.85 -0.74 10.57
C ILE A 19 4.47 0.27 11.66
N GLY A 20 5.06 0.18 12.85
CA GLY A 20 4.75 1.06 13.99
C GLY A 20 5.20 2.50 13.78
N ASP A 21 6.29 2.72 13.05
CA ASP A 21 6.83 4.04 12.75
C ASP A 21 6.06 4.73 11.60
N LEU A 22 5.47 3.96 10.70
CA LEU A 22 4.81 4.50 9.50
C LEU A 22 3.71 5.55 9.80
N PRO A 23 2.81 5.37 10.79
CA PRO A 23 1.85 6.41 11.17
C PRO A 23 2.48 7.70 11.70
N VAL A 24 3.69 7.63 12.27
CA VAL A 24 4.44 8.82 12.71
C VAL A 24 4.93 9.59 11.50
N PHE A 25 5.50 8.88 10.53
CA PHE A 25 6.02 9.50 9.30
C PHE A 25 4.90 10.10 8.45
N LEU A 26 3.78 9.39 8.30
CA LEU A 26 2.63 9.85 7.50
C LEU A 26 1.91 11.06 8.09
N ARG A 27 2.08 11.34 9.40
CA ARG A 27 1.49 12.53 10.03
C ARG A 27 2.23 13.82 9.70
N ASP A 28 3.52 13.72 9.40
CA ASP A 28 4.41 14.84 9.10
C ASP A 28 5.36 14.47 7.95
N PRO A 29 4.82 14.26 6.74
CA PRO A 29 5.57 13.66 5.65
C PRO A 29 6.71 14.54 5.14
N GLU A 30 6.62 15.87 5.32
CA GLU A 30 7.70 16.80 5.00
C GLU A 30 8.92 16.58 5.91
N ARG A 31 8.69 16.52 7.23
CA ARG A 31 9.76 16.26 8.20
C ARG A 31 10.40 14.88 8.01
N TYR A 32 9.60 13.90 7.61
CA TYR A 32 10.04 12.50 7.46
C TYR A 32 10.21 12.07 6.00
N LEU A 33 10.38 13.02 5.07
CA LEU A 33 10.40 12.77 3.63
C LEU A 33 11.47 11.73 3.23
N TYR A 34 12.66 11.83 3.81
CA TYR A 34 13.75 10.89 3.56
C TYR A 34 13.39 9.47 4.01
N GLN A 35 12.83 9.32 5.21
CA GLN A 35 12.41 8.03 5.76
C GLN A 35 11.29 7.41 4.93
N LEU A 36 10.28 8.19 4.54
CA LEU A 36 9.20 7.72 3.68
C LEU A 36 9.72 7.30 2.30
N LYS A 37 10.65 8.05 1.70
CA LYS A 37 11.28 7.67 0.44
C LYS A 37 12.08 6.37 0.55
N CYS A 38 12.87 6.23 1.61
CA CYS A 38 13.61 4.99 1.88
C CYS A 38 12.66 3.80 2.08
N TYR A 39 11.59 3.99 2.85
CA TYR A 39 10.57 2.98 3.06
C TYR A 39 9.92 2.57 1.73
N TYR A 40 9.50 3.55 0.91
CA TYR A 40 8.86 3.28 -0.37
C TYR A 40 9.77 2.52 -1.34
N ASN A 41 11.08 2.85 -1.36
CA ASN A 41 12.05 2.12 -2.18
C ASN A 41 12.19 0.65 -1.76
N ILE A 42 12.21 0.38 -0.45
CA ILE A 42 12.23 -1.00 0.08
C ILE A 42 10.90 -1.70 -0.27
N LEU A 43 9.78 -1.03 0.00
CA LEU A 43 8.44 -1.53 -0.28
C LEU A 43 8.27 -1.94 -1.74
N SER A 44 8.74 -1.14 -2.71
CA SER A 44 8.67 -1.48 -4.13
C SER A 44 9.46 -2.74 -4.48
N GLN A 45 10.60 -2.99 -3.82
CA GLN A 45 11.36 -4.24 -4.01
C GLN A 45 10.63 -5.43 -3.37
N GLU A 46 10.14 -5.26 -2.14
CA GLU A 46 9.46 -6.34 -1.41
C GLU A 46 8.11 -6.71 -2.03
N ARG A 47 7.40 -5.76 -2.67
CA ARG A 47 6.19 -6.03 -3.47
C ARG A 47 6.47 -7.04 -4.57
N LEU A 48 7.57 -6.88 -5.32
CA LEU A 48 7.95 -7.79 -6.40
C LEU A 48 8.30 -9.19 -5.87
N VAL A 49 9.01 -9.24 -4.74
CA VAL A 49 9.35 -10.51 -4.06
C VAL A 49 8.07 -11.23 -3.64
N MET A 50 7.16 -10.55 -2.93
CA MET A 50 5.93 -11.15 -2.44
C MET A 50 4.98 -11.54 -3.58
N LYS A 51 4.88 -10.72 -4.64
CA LYS A 51 4.12 -11.04 -5.85
C LYS A 51 4.56 -12.37 -6.45
N LYS A 52 5.87 -12.54 -6.64
CA LYS A 52 6.43 -13.78 -7.18
C LYS A 52 6.08 -14.99 -6.32
N LEU A 53 6.24 -14.87 -5.00
CA LEU A 53 5.97 -15.96 -4.05
C LEU A 53 4.48 -16.32 -4.01
N TYR A 54 3.61 -15.30 -4.07
CA TYR A 54 2.18 -15.48 -4.24
C TYR A 54 1.86 -16.22 -5.55
N GLU A 55 2.40 -15.79 -6.68
CA GLU A 55 2.15 -16.42 -7.98
C GLU A 55 2.62 -17.89 -8.02
N GLU A 56 3.80 -18.18 -7.48
CA GLU A 56 4.32 -19.55 -7.36
C GLU A 56 3.42 -20.42 -6.48
N ALA A 57 2.97 -19.89 -5.33
CA ALA A 57 2.05 -20.62 -4.45
C ALA A 57 0.69 -20.84 -5.10
N MET A 58 0.16 -19.87 -5.86
CA MET A 58 -1.08 -20.03 -6.62
C MET A 58 -0.97 -21.17 -7.62
N VAL A 59 0.13 -21.26 -8.38
CA VAL A 59 0.35 -22.37 -9.32
C VAL A 59 0.37 -23.70 -8.59
N ALA A 60 1.00 -23.79 -7.41
CA ALA A 60 1.02 -25.01 -6.62
C ALA A 60 -0.37 -25.47 -6.18
N THR A 61 -1.34 -24.55 -6.01
CA THR A 61 -2.74 -24.92 -5.70
C THR A 61 -3.50 -25.57 -6.86
N LEU A 62 -3.03 -25.42 -8.10
CA LEU A 62 -3.67 -25.98 -9.29
C LEU A 62 -3.29 -27.44 -9.56
N SER A 63 -2.29 -27.98 -8.84
CA SER A 63 -1.88 -29.38 -8.97
C SER A 63 -3.00 -30.32 -8.57
N THR A 64 -3.16 -31.43 -9.31
CA THR A 64 -4.13 -32.49 -8.97
C THR A 64 -3.86 -33.13 -7.61
N ASP A 65 -2.62 -33.05 -7.13
CA ASP A 65 -2.18 -33.57 -5.83
C ASP A 65 -1.96 -32.45 -4.80
N ALA A 66 -2.55 -31.26 -5.02
CA ALA A 66 -2.35 -30.10 -4.14
C ALA A 66 -2.81 -30.41 -2.71
N SER A 67 -1.87 -30.33 -1.77
CA SER A 67 -2.17 -30.50 -0.35
C SER A 67 -2.91 -29.29 0.22
N PRO A 68 -3.68 -29.43 1.31
CA PRO A 68 -4.27 -28.31 2.03
C PRO A 68 -3.24 -27.25 2.47
N ALA A 69 -1.99 -27.66 2.72
CA ALA A 69 -0.90 -26.76 3.08
C ALA A 69 -0.53 -25.81 1.93
N CYS A 70 -0.61 -26.26 0.67
CA CYS A 70 -0.39 -25.41 -0.50
C CYS A 70 -1.41 -24.26 -0.56
N ARG A 71 -2.69 -24.57 -0.29
CA ARG A 71 -3.75 -23.56 -0.25
C ARG A 71 -3.55 -22.57 0.90
N MET A 72 -3.17 -23.06 2.09
CA MET A 72 -2.88 -22.18 3.22
C MET A 72 -1.73 -21.22 2.91
N LYS A 73 -0.67 -21.72 2.26
CA LYS A 73 0.47 -20.90 1.86
C LYS A 73 0.10 -19.85 0.81
N ALA A 74 -0.75 -20.21 -0.16
CA ALA A 74 -1.26 -19.26 -1.14
C ALA A 74 -2.08 -18.13 -0.48
N ILE A 75 -2.90 -18.45 0.53
CA ILE A 75 -3.65 -17.45 1.31
C ILE A 75 -2.71 -16.53 2.09
N GLU A 76 -1.67 -17.09 2.73
CA GLU A 76 -0.65 -16.33 3.48
C GLU A 76 0.11 -15.34 2.59
N TYR A 77 0.54 -15.77 1.39
CA TYR A 77 1.22 -14.89 0.46
C TYR A 77 0.27 -13.91 -0.23
N ALA A 78 -0.98 -14.29 -0.47
CA ALA A 78 -1.99 -13.36 -0.98
C ALA A 78 -2.26 -12.21 0.01
N SER A 79 -2.41 -12.52 1.31
CA SER A 79 -2.59 -11.49 2.33
C SER A 79 -1.35 -10.62 2.51
N GLY A 80 -0.15 -11.22 2.45
CA GLY A 80 1.10 -10.47 2.43
C GLY A 80 1.17 -9.52 1.24
N HIS A 81 0.92 -10.01 0.02
CA HIS A 81 0.94 -9.19 -1.18
C HIS A 81 -0.06 -8.02 -1.09
N ALA A 82 -1.29 -8.30 -0.62
CA ALA A 82 -2.30 -7.26 -0.35
C ALA A 82 -1.78 -6.21 0.63
N GLY A 83 -1.13 -6.62 1.73
CA GLY A 83 -0.59 -5.70 2.74
C GLY A 83 0.46 -4.75 2.17
N LEU A 84 1.36 -5.22 1.30
CA LEU A 84 2.35 -4.36 0.65
C LEU A 84 1.72 -3.42 -0.39
N LEU A 85 0.72 -3.88 -1.13
CA LEU A 85 -0.04 -3.03 -2.06
C LEU A 85 -0.79 -1.92 -1.31
N VAL A 86 -1.41 -2.23 -0.16
CA VAL A 86 -2.07 -1.26 0.73
C VAL A 86 -1.08 -0.20 1.22
N GLN A 87 0.10 -0.61 1.69
CA GLN A 87 1.13 0.35 2.12
C GLN A 87 1.57 1.26 0.96
N ALA A 88 1.70 0.72 -0.26
CA ALA A 88 2.13 1.49 -1.41
C ALA A 88 1.05 2.50 -1.84
N ALA A 89 -0.21 2.08 -1.87
CA ALA A 89 -1.37 2.94 -2.11
C ALA A 89 -1.57 4.02 -1.03
N LEU A 90 -1.01 3.86 0.17
CA LEU A 90 -1.01 4.88 1.21
C LEU A 90 0.17 5.87 1.07
N ILE A 91 1.38 5.34 0.88
CA ILE A 91 2.61 6.13 0.92
C ILE A 91 2.84 6.85 -0.41
N GLY A 92 2.52 6.22 -1.54
CA GLY A 92 2.71 6.78 -2.88
C GLY A 92 2.04 8.15 -3.04
N PRO A 93 0.71 8.27 -2.83
CA PRO A 93 0.03 9.56 -2.88
C PRO A 93 0.56 10.58 -1.86
N THR A 94 1.04 10.12 -0.70
CA THR A 94 1.63 10.99 0.32
C THR A 94 2.96 11.59 -0.15
N LEU A 95 3.76 10.83 -0.90
CA LEU A 95 5.06 11.25 -1.42
C LEU A 95 4.98 12.00 -2.76
N ASN A 96 3.97 11.70 -3.58
CA ASN A 96 3.84 12.20 -4.94
C ASN A 96 3.97 13.74 -5.06
N PRO A 97 3.32 14.56 -4.21
CA PRO A 97 3.38 16.00 -4.37
C PRO A 97 4.76 16.59 -4.05
N PHE A 98 5.68 15.83 -3.43
CA PHE A 98 7.08 16.26 -3.20
C PHE A 98 7.96 16.05 -4.44
N GLY A 99 7.42 15.47 -5.52
CA GLY A 99 8.16 15.22 -6.77
C GLY A 99 9.30 14.21 -6.63
N VAL A 100 9.30 13.39 -5.57
CA VAL A 100 10.38 12.43 -5.28
C VAL A 100 10.18 11.06 -5.91
N LEU A 101 9.05 10.84 -6.57
CA LEU A 101 8.64 9.59 -7.24
C LEU A 101 8.52 9.84 -8.76
N PRO A 102 9.60 9.66 -9.55
CA PRO A 102 9.62 10.05 -10.97
C PRO A 102 8.61 9.28 -11.84
N ASP A 103 8.29 8.03 -11.49
CA ASP A 103 7.40 7.15 -12.25
C ASP A 103 6.11 6.83 -11.48
N TYR A 104 5.65 7.74 -10.61
CA TYR A 104 4.53 7.51 -9.70
C TYR A 104 3.26 7.03 -10.41
N THR A 105 2.85 7.68 -11.51
CA THR A 105 1.63 7.31 -12.24
C THR A 105 1.70 5.86 -12.74
N GLN A 106 2.80 5.49 -13.38
CA GLN A 106 2.99 4.12 -13.88
C GLN A 106 2.98 3.10 -12.73
N ASP A 107 3.69 3.38 -11.64
CA ASP A 107 3.72 2.51 -10.46
C ASP A 107 2.32 2.37 -9.82
N SER A 108 1.54 3.45 -9.75
CA SER A 108 0.17 3.43 -9.25
C SER A 108 -0.77 2.58 -10.11
N HIS A 109 -0.58 2.59 -11.43
CA HIS A 109 -1.32 1.73 -12.36
C HIS A 109 -0.98 0.26 -12.17
N GLU A 110 0.32 -0.04 -11.99
CA GLU A 110 0.78 -1.41 -11.69
C GLU A 110 0.22 -1.93 -10.36
N ILE A 111 0.17 -1.09 -9.33
CA ILE A 111 -0.50 -1.40 -8.05
C ILE A 111 -1.99 -1.71 -8.27
N CYS A 112 -2.67 -0.91 -9.10
CA CYS A 112 -4.08 -1.12 -9.43
C CYS A 112 -4.32 -2.45 -10.15
N ASP A 113 -3.51 -2.74 -11.17
CA ASP A 113 -3.62 -3.97 -11.95
C ASP A 113 -3.35 -5.20 -11.10
N ASP A 114 -2.36 -5.14 -10.20
CA ASP A 114 -2.05 -6.21 -9.25
C ASP A 114 -3.17 -6.40 -8.21
N ALA A 115 -3.75 -5.32 -7.70
CA ALA A 115 -4.86 -5.36 -6.76
C ALA A 115 -6.11 -6.02 -7.38
N ILE A 116 -6.45 -5.68 -8.63
CA ILE A 116 -7.57 -6.28 -9.35
C ILE A 116 -7.32 -7.78 -9.59
N LEU A 117 -6.12 -8.15 -10.05
CA LEU A 117 -5.76 -9.55 -10.26
C LEU A 117 -5.82 -10.36 -8.96
N LEU A 118 -5.30 -9.82 -7.87
CA LEU A 118 -5.33 -10.43 -6.55
C LEU A 118 -6.78 -10.59 -6.06
N ALA A 119 -7.61 -9.57 -6.21
CA ALA A 119 -9.01 -9.58 -5.79
C ALA A 119 -9.82 -10.67 -6.50
N HIS A 120 -9.65 -10.84 -7.82
CA HIS A 120 -10.30 -11.92 -8.56
C HIS A 120 -9.86 -13.30 -8.07
N ARG A 121 -8.55 -13.53 -7.91
CA ARG A 121 -8.03 -14.83 -7.45
C ARG A 121 -8.49 -15.16 -6.03
N CYS A 122 -8.58 -14.15 -5.16
CA CYS A 122 -9.02 -14.32 -3.78
C CYS A 122 -10.51 -14.69 -3.62
N GLN A 123 -11.34 -14.57 -4.67
CA GLN A 123 -12.71 -15.10 -4.65
C GLN A 123 -12.71 -16.61 -4.38
N THR A 124 -11.70 -17.34 -4.89
CA THR A 124 -11.54 -18.79 -4.67
C THR A 124 -11.13 -19.17 -3.24
N PHE A 125 -10.75 -18.17 -2.43
CA PHE A 125 -10.32 -18.31 -1.05
C PHE A 125 -11.30 -17.68 -0.06
N ARG A 126 -12.52 -17.34 -0.47
CA ARG A 126 -13.56 -16.90 0.47
C ARG A 126 -13.82 -17.98 1.54
N PRO A 127 -14.01 -17.60 2.82
CA PRO A 127 -14.11 -16.23 3.33
C PRO A 127 -12.76 -15.55 3.63
N CYS A 128 -11.64 -16.28 3.63
CA CYS A 128 -10.33 -15.73 3.99
C CYS A 128 -9.89 -14.58 3.06
N GLY A 129 -10.14 -14.67 1.75
CA GLY A 129 -9.86 -13.58 0.83
C GLY A 129 -10.68 -12.31 1.11
N ALA A 130 -11.94 -12.47 1.55
CA ALA A 130 -12.84 -11.36 1.84
C ALA A 130 -12.46 -10.57 3.11
N SER A 131 -11.55 -11.08 3.95
CA SER A 131 -11.17 -10.38 5.19
C SER A 131 -10.23 -9.18 4.97
N TYR A 132 -9.54 -9.11 3.81
CA TYR A 132 -8.58 -8.04 3.52
C TYR A 132 -8.76 -7.40 2.13
N VAL A 133 -9.32 -8.12 1.15
CA VAL A 133 -9.50 -7.59 -0.21
C VAL A 133 -10.33 -6.30 -0.26
N PRO A 134 -11.43 -6.14 0.51
CA PRO A 134 -12.16 -4.89 0.51
C PRO A 134 -11.31 -3.68 0.91
N GLU A 135 -10.46 -3.80 1.94
CA GLU A 135 -9.56 -2.71 2.34
C GLU A 135 -8.54 -2.37 1.26
N LEU A 136 -7.98 -3.39 0.59
CA LEU A 136 -7.10 -3.20 -0.55
C LEU A 136 -7.79 -2.41 -1.67
N LEU A 137 -8.98 -2.84 -2.10
CA LEU A 137 -9.71 -2.20 -3.20
C LEU A 137 -10.07 -0.75 -2.87
N LYS A 138 -10.55 -0.49 -1.65
CA LYS A 138 -10.91 0.87 -1.21
C LYS A 138 -9.72 1.82 -1.25
N LEU A 139 -8.58 1.39 -0.72
CA LEU A 139 -7.40 2.25 -0.63
C LEU A 139 -6.75 2.46 -2.00
N VAL A 140 -6.70 1.43 -2.84
CA VAL A 140 -6.19 1.56 -4.21
C VAL A 140 -7.08 2.52 -5.01
N TRP A 141 -8.41 2.37 -4.95
CA TRP A 141 -9.34 3.33 -5.56
C TRP A 141 -9.10 4.75 -5.03
N ALA A 142 -8.93 4.91 -3.72
CA ALA A 142 -8.69 6.21 -3.12
C ALA A 142 -7.40 6.87 -3.63
N SER A 143 -6.35 6.10 -3.86
CA SER A 143 -4.99 6.54 -4.26
C SER A 143 -4.83 6.98 -5.73
N LEU A 144 -5.78 6.65 -6.60
CA LEU A 144 -5.66 6.85 -8.05
C LEU A 144 -6.27 8.17 -8.54
N ASP A 145 -5.50 9.25 -8.48
CA ASP A 145 -5.97 10.61 -8.82
C ASP A 145 -6.57 10.72 -10.23
N ASP A 146 -6.05 9.95 -11.19
CA ASP A 146 -6.45 9.97 -12.60
C ASP A 146 -7.65 9.07 -12.92
N GLY A 147 -8.17 8.33 -11.94
CA GLY A 147 -9.32 7.46 -12.10
C GLY A 147 -9.02 6.13 -12.81
N TYR A 148 -7.74 5.75 -12.96
CA TYR A 148 -7.35 4.53 -13.69
C TYR A 148 -8.10 3.29 -13.16
N ARG A 149 -8.90 2.66 -14.04
CA ARG A 149 -9.71 1.45 -13.77
C ARG A 149 -10.66 1.53 -12.57
N HIS A 150 -11.09 2.74 -12.17
CA HIS A 150 -12.07 2.92 -11.10
C HIS A 150 -13.33 2.04 -11.25
N GLU A 151 -13.92 1.99 -12.45
CA GLU A 151 -15.09 1.15 -12.73
C GLU A 151 -14.85 -0.34 -12.40
N GLY A 152 -13.65 -0.84 -12.69
CA GLY A 152 -13.26 -2.23 -12.39
C GLY A 152 -13.11 -2.49 -10.89
N LEU A 153 -12.53 -1.52 -10.17
CA LEU A 153 -12.40 -1.57 -8.70
C LEU A 153 -13.77 -1.49 -8.02
N GLU A 154 -14.64 -0.59 -8.50
CA GLU A 154 -16.01 -0.40 -8.00
C GLU A 154 -16.84 -1.67 -8.15
N LYS A 155 -16.81 -2.29 -9.34
CA LYS A 155 -17.48 -3.57 -9.56
C LYS A 155 -16.99 -4.66 -8.61
N LEU A 156 -15.68 -4.76 -8.41
CA LEU A 156 -15.11 -5.74 -7.47
C LEU A 156 -15.55 -5.45 -6.03
N MET A 157 -15.60 -4.18 -5.62
CA MET A 157 -16.11 -3.80 -4.31
C MET A 157 -17.57 -4.23 -4.12
N ASP A 158 -18.42 -4.04 -5.12
CA ASP A 158 -19.82 -4.52 -5.07
C ASP A 158 -19.90 -6.05 -4.94
N GLU A 159 -19.10 -6.81 -5.71
CA GLU A 159 -19.03 -8.27 -5.63
C GLU A 159 -18.57 -8.78 -4.26
N TYR A 160 -17.73 -8.03 -3.54
CA TYR A 160 -17.33 -8.36 -2.17
C TYR A 160 -18.36 -7.88 -1.12
N ALA A 161 -19.09 -6.81 -1.39
CA ALA A 161 -20.13 -6.30 -0.51
C ALA A 161 -21.33 -7.27 -0.38
N GLU A 162 -21.57 -8.13 -1.38
CA GLU A 162 -22.58 -9.19 -1.32
C GLU A 162 -22.40 -10.13 -0.11
N ASP A 163 -21.16 -10.31 0.38
CA ASP A 163 -20.86 -11.16 1.53
C ASP A 163 -21.21 -10.49 2.88
N VAL A 164 -21.42 -9.17 2.91
CA VAL A 164 -21.54 -8.36 4.14
C VAL A 164 -22.72 -7.39 4.05
N GLN A 165 -23.79 -7.70 4.78
CA GLN A 165 -24.97 -6.84 4.82
C GLN A 165 -24.63 -5.42 5.29
N GLY A 166 -24.99 -4.42 4.48
CA GLY A 166 -24.78 -3.01 4.79
C GLY A 166 -23.38 -2.48 4.48
N ALA A 167 -22.51 -3.28 3.87
CA ALA A 167 -21.24 -2.79 3.36
C ALA A 167 -21.45 -1.71 2.28
N SER A 168 -20.70 -0.62 2.39
CA SER A 168 -20.75 0.50 1.45
C SER A 168 -19.33 0.91 1.05
N TYR A 169 -18.59 -0.06 0.49
CA TYR A 169 -17.15 0.06 0.28
C TYR A 169 -16.75 1.25 -0.60
N LEU A 170 -17.52 1.59 -1.64
CA LEU A 170 -17.24 2.78 -2.45
C LEU A 170 -17.34 4.08 -1.64
N GLU A 171 -18.34 4.21 -0.76
CA GLU A 171 -18.46 5.41 0.08
C GLU A 171 -17.31 5.48 1.10
N GLU A 172 -16.87 4.34 1.63
CA GLU A 172 -15.68 4.28 2.47
C GLU A 172 -14.41 4.66 1.70
N ALA A 173 -14.25 4.21 0.45
CA ALA A 173 -13.14 4.58 -0.42
C ALA A 173 -13.10 6.09 -0.71
N LYS A 174 -14.27 6.71 -0.96
CA LYS A 174 -14.39 8.18 -1.10
C LYS A 174 -13.94 8.92 0.16
N VAL A 175 -14.31 8.42 1.35
CA VAL A 175 -13.83 8.99 2.62
C VAL A 175 -12.32 8.83 2.76
N MET A 176 -11.75 7.70 2.34
CA MET A 176 -10.29 7.51 2.33
C MET A 176 -9.59 8.49 1.38
N ARG A 177 -10.13 8.73 0.18
CA ARG A 177 -9.59 9.74 -0.76
C ARG A 177 -9.59 11.13 -0.12
N LEU A 178 -10.71 11.55 0.45
CA LEU A 178 -10.79 12.84 1.15
C LEU A 178 -9.74 12.97 2.26
N ARG A 179 -9.43 11.87 2.95
CA ARG A 179 -8.35 11.85 3.95
C ARG A 179 -6.98 12.00 3.31
N LEU A 180 -6.69 11.27 2.23
CA LEU A 180 -5.44 11.40 1.48
C LEU A 180 -5.26 12.83 0.96
N ASP A 181 -6.30 13.42 0.38
CA ASP A 181 -6.30 14.81 -0.08
C ASP A 181 -6.06 15.78 1.09
N SER A 182 -6.65 15.51 2.26
CA SER A 182 -6.46 16.31 3.48
C SER A 182 -5.12 16.11 4.18
N LEU A 183 -4.34 15.07 3.81
CA LEU A 183 -2.93 15.00 4.20
C LEU A 183 -2.15 16.18 3.57
N GLY A 184 -2.76 16.87 2.59
CA GLY A 184 -2.49 18.20 2.05
C GLY A 184 -2.17 19.29 3.08
N TRP A 185 -0.93 19.28 3.58
CA TRP A 185 0.08 20.31 3.37
C TRP A 185 -0.38 21.73 3.72
N SER A 186 0.12 22.29 4.82
CA SER A 186 -0.10 23.70 5.12
C SER A 186 0.48 24.55 3.99
N ASP A 187 -0.37 25.30 3.30
CA ASP A 187 0.03 26.41 2.39
C ASP A 187 1.04 27.37 3.04
N GLU A 188 1.18 27.34 4.37
CA GLU A 188 2.09 28.16 5.19
C GLU A 188 3.59 27.83 5.04
N GLN A 189 4.01 26.79 4.28
CA GLN A 189 5.45 26.48 4.11
C GLN A 189 5.97 26.55 2.67
N ARG A 190 5.18 27.08 1.74
CA ARG A 190 5.67 27.55 0.42
C ARG A 190 6.76 28.63 0.54
N PHE A 191 6.93 29.21 1.73
CA PHE A 191 7.92 30.25 2.06
C PHE A 191 9.37 29.78 2.19
N LEU A 192 9.68 28.50 2.00
CA LEU A 192 11.08 28.06 1.88
C LEU A 192 11.65 28.22 0.47
N GLU A 193 10.83 28.51 -0.55
CA GLU A 193 11.30 28.82 -1.90
C GLU A 193 11.58 30.31 -2.15
N GLU A 194 11.34 31.21 -1.18
CA GLU A 194 11.60 32.66 -1.31
C GLU A 194 12.51 33.24 -0.22
N ARG A 195 13.44 32.46 0.35
CA ARG A 195 14.66 33.11 0.85
C ARG A 195 15.61 33.29 -0.31
N GLU A 196 15.49 34.46 -0.95
CA GLU A 196 16.60 35.07 -1.68
C GLU A 196 17.89 34.83 -0.89
N ASP A 197 18.90 34.28 -1.57
CA ASP A 197 20.27 34.13 -1.10
C ASP A 197 20.86 35.51 -0.72
N GLY A 198 20.53 35.97 0.48
CA GLY A 198 21.28 36.98 1.21
C GLY A 198 22.43 36.29 1.95
N PRO A 199 23.68 36.77 1.85
CA PRO A 199 24.81 36.07 2.42
C PRO A 199 24.77 36.19 3.96
N GLY A 200 24.67 35.06 4.66
CA GLY A 200 25.18 35.00 6.04
C GLY A 200 24.32 34.35 7.13
N THR A 201 23.74 33.17 6.90
CA THR A 201 23.32 32.32 8.04
C THR A 201 23.85 30.89 7.88
N PRO A 202 24.68 30.38 8.82
CA PRO A 202 25.19 29.02 8.76
C PRO A 202 24.05 28.02 9.04
N PRO A 203 24.12 26.81 8.47
CA PRO A 203 23.08 25.80 8.64
C PRO A 203 22.96 25.39 10.12
N PRO A 204 21.74 25.12 10.61
CA PRO A 204 21.55 24.62 11.97
C PRO A 204 22.23 23.27 12.12
N CYS A 205 23.09 23.16 13.14
CA CYS A 205 23.76 21.93 13.51
C CYS A 205 22.74 20.83 13.80
N VAL A 206 22.84 19.72 13.07
CA VAL A 206 22.27 18.43 13.46
C VAL A 206 23.12 17.92 14.62
N ILE A 207 22.55 17.89 15.82
CA ILE A 207 23.15 17.19 16.96
C ILE A 207 22.89 15.69 16.73
N LEU A 208 23.97 14.93 16.57
CA LEU A 208 24.02 13.46 16.54
C LEU A 208 23.66 12.87 17.90
#